data_AF-A0AAW2PKZ6-F1
#
_entry.id   AF-A0AAW2PKZ6-F1
#
_cell.length_a   1.000
_cell.length_b   1.000
_cell.length_c   1.000
_cell.angle_alpha   90.00
_cell.angle_beta   90.00
_cell.angle_gamma   90.00
#
_symmetry.space_group_name_H-M   'P 1'
#
loop_
_entity.id
_entity.type
_entity.pdbx_description
1 polymer ?
#
loop_
_entity_poly.entity_id
_entity_poly.type
_entity_poly.pdbx_seq_one_letter_code
_entity_poly.pdbx_strand_id
1 'polypeptide(L)'
;MVRSMMSFTELPLSFWGYALETTAKLLNMAPSKTVAQTPYQIWHGKPASYKYLRVWGSPAYVKRLVGDKLDLRSSLCRFVGYPKENCGRIPDVRNCSLRNQKRQHLKQMQ
;
A
#
# COMPACT_ATOMS: atom_id res chain seq x y z
N MET A 1 -6.50 9.45 -10.45
CA MET A 1 -6.46 8.23 -9.60
C MET A 1 -5.98 8.55 -8.18
N VAL A 2 -4.78 9.11 -7.98
CA VAL A 2 -4.23 9.40 -6.63
C VAL A 2 -5.17 10.21 -5.73
N ARG A 3 -5.72 11.33 -6.23
CA ARG A 3 -6.65 12.18 -5.46
C ARG A 3 -7.88 11.40 -4.99
N SER A 4 -8.48 10.60 -5.87
CA SER A 4 -9.63 9.76 -5.58
C SER A 4 -9.31 8.63 -4.60
N MET A 5 -8.12 8.03 -4.68
CA MET A 5 -7.65 7.01 -3.73
C MET A 5 -7.44 7.60 -2.34
N MET A 6 -6.85 8.79 -2.26
CA MET A 6 -6.67 9.50 -1.00
C MET A 6 -8.01 9.96 -0.42
N SER A 7 -8.98 10.41 -1.24
CA SER A 7 -10.31 10.80 -0.75
C SER A 7 -11.16 9.62 -0.32
N PHE A 8 -10.94 8.43 -0.89
CA PHE A 8 -11.64 7.19 -0.51
C PHE A 8 -11.22 6.67 0.87
N THR A 9 -10.10 7.14 1.41
CA THR A 9 -9.52 6.63 2.65
C THR A 9 -9.24 7.74 3.65
N GLU A 10 -9.44 7.48 4.93
CA GLU A 10 -9.07 8.40 6.02
C GLU A 10 -7.56 8.31 6.36
N LEU A 11 -6.71 8.08 5.36
CA LEU A 11 -5.27 7.97 5.57
C LEU A 11 -4.64 9.38 5.63
N PRO A 12 -3.67 9.61 6.53
CA PRO A 12 -2.90 10.86 6.55
C PRO A 12 -2.27 11.17 5.20
N LEU A 13 -2.16 12.47 4.90
CA LEU A 13 -1.58 12.93 3.63
C LEU A 13 -0.19 12.36 3.38
N SER A 14 0.60 12.03 4.42
CA SER A 14 1.92 11.38 4.31
C SER A 14 1.94 10.09 3.50
N PHE A 15 0.80 9.43 3.27
CA PHE A 15 0.70 8.22 2.47
C PHE A 15 0.50 8.45 0.96
N TRP A 16 0.41 9.71 0.51
CA TRP A 16 0.16 10.05 -0.89
C TRP A 16 1.19 9.44 -1.87
N GLY A 17 2.46 9.33 -1.46
CA GLY A 17 3.51 8.73 -2.29
C GLY A 17 3.26 7.24 -2.59
N TYR A 18 2.71 6.51 -1.63
CA TYR A 18 2.32 5.12 -1.83
C TYR A 18 1.09 4.98 -2.74
N ALA A 19 0.14 5.93 -2.65
CA ALA A 19 -1.00 5.98 -3.56
C ALA A 19 -0.55 6.29 -5.00
N LEU A 20 0.46 7.15 -5.16
CA LEU A 20 1.09 7.45 -6.45
C LEU A 20 1.75 6.20 -7.06
N GLU A 21 2.54 5.48 -6.27
CA GLU A 21 3.19 4.25 -6.72
C GLU A 21 2.16 3.17 -7.13
N THR A 22 1.11 3.01 -6.32
CA THR A 22 0.01 2.07 -6.61
C THR A 22 -0.72 2.45 -7.89
N THR A 23 -0.96 3.75 -8.09
CA THR A 23 -1.58 4.28 -9.31
C THR A 23 -0.72 3.98 -10.54
N ALA A 24 0.58 4.25 -10.49
CA ALA A 24 1.49 3.99 -11.61
C ALA A 24 1.52 2.49 -11.96
N LYS A 25 1.56 1.62 -10.95
CA LYS A 25 1.50 0.17 -11.15
C LYS A 25 0.18 -0.26 -11.80
N LEU A 26 -0.96 0.22 -11.31
CA LEU A 26 -2.28 -0.06 -11.92
C LEU A 26 -2.36 0.41 -13.37
N LEU A 27 -1.86 1.61 -13.67
CA LEU A 27 -1.84 2.15 -15.03
C LEU A 27 -1.01 1.29 -15.98
N ASN A 28 0.14 0.78 -15.54
CA ASN A 28 0.96 -0.11 -16.35
C ASN A 28 0.32 -1.47 -16.63
N MET A 29 -0.62 -1.91 -15.79
CA MET A 29 -1.37 -3.14 -15.97
C MET A 29 -2.74 -2.93 -16.63
N ALA A 30 -3.21 -1.69 -16.76
CA ALA A 30 -4.50 -1.41 -17.36
C ALA A 30 -4.44 -1.64 -18.88
N PRO A 31 -5.42 -2.32 -19.47
CA PRO A 31 -5.52 -2.43 -20.93
C PRO A 31 -5.80 -1.04 -21.54
N SER A 32 -5.13 -0.74 -22.66
CA SER A 32 -5.42 0.45 -23.45
C SER A 32 -6.38 0.12 -24.58
N LYS A 33 -7.20 1.08 -25.00
CA LYS A 33 -8.02 0.94 -26.21
C LYS A 33 -7.18 0.95 -27.49
N THR A 34 -6.03 1.62 -27.47
CA THR A 34 -5.17 1.79 -28.63
C THR A 34 -4.21 0.63 -28.86
N VAL A 35 -3.90 -0.15 -27.83
CA VAL A 35 -2.91 -1.23 -27.89
C VAL A 35 -3.47 -2.46 -27.18
N ALA A 36 -3.49 -3.60 -27.87
CA ALA A 36 -4.03 -4.86 -27.34
C ALA A 36 -3.25 -5.40 -26.14
N GLN A 37 -1.99 -5.01 -25.99
CA GLN A 37 -1.10 -5.42 -24.91
C GLN A 37 -0.97 -4.30 -23.86
N THR A 38 -0.84 -4.68 -22.59
CA THR A 38 -0.58 -3.72 -21.51
C THR A 38 0.88 -3.27 -21.52
N PRO A 39 1.21 -2.04 -21.05
CA PRO A 39 2.60 -1.61 -20.90
C PRO A 39 3.47 -2.60 -20.13
N TYR A 40 2.90 -3.23 -19.08
CA TYR A 40 3.55 -4.31 -18.34
C TYR A 40 3.91 -5.51 -19.22
N GLN A 41 2.99 -5.92 -20.09
CA GLN A 41 3.21 -7.05 -20.99
C GLN A 41 4.27 -6.73 -22.04
N ILE A 42 4.30 -5.51 -22.55
CA ILE A 42 5.33 -5.04 -23.48
C ILE A 42 6.71 -5.07 -22.81
N TRP A 43 6.81 -4.58 -21.57
CA TRP A 43 8.08 -4.51 -20.85
C TRP A 43 8.61 -5.87 -20.37
N HIS A 44 7.73 -6.74 -19.87
CA HIS A 44 8.13 -8.01 -19.24
C HIS A 44 7.94 -9.24 -20.14
N GLY A 45 7.33 -9.08 -21.31
CA GLY A 45 7.01 -10.19 -22.23
C GLY A 45 5.96 -11.17 -21.68
N LYS A 46 5.26 -10.82 -20.60
CA LYS A 46 4.34 -11.70 -19.87
C LYS A 46 3.07 -10.94 -19.49
N PRO A 47 1.88 -11.55 -19.58
CA PRO A 47 0.66 -10.89 -19.11
C PRO A 47 0.73 -10.60 -17.61
N ALA A 48 0.22 -9.44 -17.20
CA ALA A 48 0.11 -9.10 -15.79
C ALA A 48 -0.88 -10.04 -15.08
N SER A 49 -0.54 -10.52 -13.88
CA SER A 49 -1.49 -11.22 -13.03
C SER A 49 -2.33 -10.21 -12.25
N TYR A 50 -3.66 -10.34 -12.30
CA TYR A 50 -4.57 -9.46 -11.55
C TYR A 50 -4.97 -10.05 -10.19
N LYS A 51 -4.62 -11.31 -9.91
CA LYS A 51 -5.05 -12.04 -8.70
C LYS A 51 -4.57 -11.41 -7.39
N TYR A 52 -3.44 -10.71 -7.44
CA TYR A 52 -2.86 -10.05 -6.27
C TYR A 52 -3.34 -8.61 -6.10
N LEU A 53 -4.14 -8.09 -7.03
CA LEU A 53 -4.64 -6.72 -6.93
C LEU A 53 -5.62 -6.57 -5.77
N ARG A 54 -5.42 -5.52 -4.98
CA ARG A 54 -6.26 -5.11 -3.87
C ARG A 54 -6.65 -3.65 -4.02
N VAL A 55 -7.85 -3.34 -3.51
CA VAL A 55 -8.38 -1.97 -3.49
C VAL A 55 -7.61 -1.17 -2.45
N TRP A 56 -7.20 0.04 -2.82
CA TRP A 56 -6.56 0.96 -1.89
C TRP A 56 -7.43 1.22 -0.66
N GLY A 57 -6.85 1.13 0.54
CA GLY A 57 -7.58 1.31 1.79
C GLY A 57 -8.40 0.12 2.25
N SER A 58 -8.46 -0.99 1.51
CA SER A 58 -9.20 -2.18 1.94
C SER A 58 -8.63 -2.73 3.25
N PRO A 59 -9.45 -3.32 4.12
CA PRO A 59 -8.96 -3.99 5.32
C PRO A 59 -8.01 -5.13 4.94
N ALA A 60 -6.86 -5.18 5.60
CA ALA A 60 -5.82 -6.18 5.41
C ALA A 60 -5.34 -6.68 6.78
N TYR A 61 -5.08 -7.98 6.88
CA TYR A 61 -4.60 -8.59 8.11
C TYR A 61 -3.11 -8.87 8.00
N VAL A 62 -2.33 -8.30 8.93
CA VAL A 62 -0.89 -8.54 9.01
C VAL A 62 -0.62 -9.53 10.14
N LYS A 63 0.10 -10.61 9.82
CA LYS A 63 0.54 -11.60 10.80
C LYS A 63 1.53 -10.94 11.78
N ARG A 64 1.23 -11.03 13.07
CA ARG A 64 2.14 -10.62 14.13
C ARG A 64 3.25 -11.67 14.24
N LEU A 65 4.50 -11.24 14.12
CA LEU A 65 5.67 -12.14 14.20
C LEU A 65 6.01 -12.56 15.64
N VAL A 66 5.49 -11.85 16.64
CA VAL A 66 5.74 -12.09 18.07
C VAL A 66 4.40 -12.30 18.77
N GLY A 67 4.23 -13.41 19.49
CA GLY A 67 3.03 -13.66 20.29
C GLY A 67 2.99 -15.08 20.88
N ASP A 68 2.44 -15.19 22.09
CA ASP A 68 2.27 -16.46 22.81
C ASP A 68 1.22 -17.38 22.14
N LYS A 69 1.11 -18.62 22.62
CA LYS A 69 0.31 -19.70 21.99
C LYS A 69 -1.18 -19.33 21.80
N LEU A 70 -1.72 -18.40 22.60
CA LEU A 70 -3.14 -18.01 22.60
C LEU A 70 -3.39 -16.55 22.18
N ASP A 71 -2.33 -15.80 21.86
CA ASP A 71 -2.45 -14.36 21.65
C ASP A 71 -2.86 -14.02 20.21
N LEU A 72 -3.45 -12.83 20.00
CA LEU A 72 -3.98 -12.43 18.70
C LEU A 72 -2.87 -12.37 17.63
N ARG A 73 -2.89 -13.36 16.72
CA ARG A 73 -1.85 -13.58 15.70
C ARG A 73 -1.93 -12.62 14.50
N SER A 74 -2.98 -11.80 14.40
CA SER A 74 -3.17 -10.87 13.28
C SER A 74 -3.60 -9.48 13.75
N SER A 75 -3.16 -8.47 13.02
CA SER A 75 -3.55 -7.08 13.25
C SER A 75 -4.30 -6.55 12.04
N LEU A 76 -5.48 -5.98 12.28
CA LEU A 76 -6.25 -5.26 11.25
C LEU A 76 -5.49 -3.99 10.88
N CYS A 77 -5.22 -3.84 9.59
CA CYS A 77 -4.54 -2.73 8.93
C CYS A 77 -5.33 -2.31 7.67
N ARG A 78 -4.94 -1.20 7.05
CA ARG A 78 -5.42 -0.80 5.71
C ARG A 78 -4.36 -1.11 4.67
N PHE A 79 -4.78 -1.46 3.46
CA PHE A 79 -3.88 -1.68 2.33
C PHE A 79 -3.36 -0.34 1.77
N VAL A 80 -2.03 -0.18 1.73
CA VAL A 80 -1.34 1.07 1.36
C VAL A 80 -0.39 0.84 0.17
N GLY A 81 -0.66 -0.15 -0.68
CA GLY A 81 0.08 -0.35 -1.94
C GLY A 81 0.98 -1.59 -1.97
N TYR A 82 1.70 -1.74 -3.08
CA TYR A 82 2.50 -2.92 -3.38
C TYR A 82 3.98 -2.68 -3.09
N PRO A 83 4.69 -3.63 -2.45
CA PRO A 83 6.13 -3.52 -2.29
C PRO A 83 6.85 -3.70 -3.63
N LYS A 84 7.99 -3.01 -3.80
CA LYS A 84 8.92 -3.23 -4.93
C LYS A 84 9.76 -4.49 -4.75
N GLU A 85 10.07 -4.84 -3.50
CA GLU A 85 10.93 -5.96 -3.11
C GLU A 85 10.39 -6.54 -1.79
N ASN A 86 10.41 -7.88 -1.64
CA ASN A 86 9.87 -8.84 -0.64
C ASN A 86 9.39 -8.42 0.78
N CYS A 87 9.47 -7.16 1.21
CA CYS A 87 8.84 -6.65 2.41
C CYS A 87 7.59 -5.84 2.07
N GLY A 88 6.42 -6.49 2.18
CA GLY A 88 5.13 -5.80 2.21
C GLY A 88 5.09 -4.78 3.33
N ARG A 89 5.36 -3.51 3.02
CA ARG A 89 5.11 -2.40 3.94
C ARG A 89 3.61 -2.19 4.00
N ILE A 90 2.95 -2.92 4.88
CA ILE A 90 1.64 -2.51 5.40
C ILE A 90 1.98 -1.67 6.64
N PRO A 91 2.09 -0.33 6.50
CA PRO A 91 2.21 0.51 7.67
C PRO A 91 0.96 0.29 8.50
N ASP A 92 1.14 -0.32 9.66
CA ASP A 92 0.08 -0.37 10.67
C ASP A 92 -0.37 1.07 10.93
N VAL A 93 -1.57 1.39 10.47
CA VAL A 93 -2.14 2.74 10.54
C VAL A 93 -2.26 3.19 12.00
N ARG A 94 -2.41 2.24 12.95
CA ARG A 94 -2.40 2.54 14.39
C ARG A 94 -1.02 2.93 14.90
N ASN A 95 0.04 2.27 14.43
CA ASN A 95 1.42 2.57 14.82
C ASN A 95 2.10 3.68 13.99
N CYS A 96 1.52 4.09 12.85
CA CYS A 96 2.05 5.21 12.06
C CYS A 96 1.74 6.57 12.71
N SER A 97 0.57 6.73 13.34
CA SER A 97 0.27 7.93 14.15
C SER A 97 1.26 8.09 15.31
N LEU A 98 1.56 7.02 16.05
CA LEU A 98 2.48 7.08 17.20
C LEU A 98 3.93 7.36 16.79
N ARG A 99 4.41 6.81 15.66
CA ARG A 99 5.77 7.09 15.17
C ARG A 99 5.91 8.50 14.58
N ASN A 100 4.87 9.03 13.95
CA ASN A 100 4.87 10.39 13.44
C ASN A 100 4.74 11.42 14.57
N GLN A 101 3.95 11.15 15.62
CA GLN A 101 3.91 12.00 16.83
C GLN A 101 5.26 12.00 17.57
N LYS A 102 5.89 10.84 17.77
CA LYS A 102 7.23 10.78 18.39
C LYS A 102 8.29 11.53 17.57
N ARG A 103 8.24 11.45 16.23
CA ARG A 103 9.15 12.21 15.35
C ARG A 103 8.87 13.72 15.35
N GLN A 104 7.63 14.15 15.55
CA GLN A 104 7.30 15.58 15.68
C GLN A 104 7.75 16.13 17.04
N HIS A 105 7.57 15.37 18.13
CA HIS A 105 8.07 15.76 19.46
C HIS A 105 9.61 15.82 19.52
N LEU A 106 10.32 14.87 18.90
CA LEU A 106 11.79 14.90 18.84
C LEU A 106 12.34 16.09 18.02
N LYS A 107 11.57 16.61 17.07
CA LYS A 107 11.93 17.82 16.29
C LYS A 107 11.63 19.14 17.01
N GLN A 108 10.91 19.11 18.14
CA GLN A 108 10.66 20.28 18.98
C GLN A 108 11.65 20.38 20.17
N MET A 109 12.54 19.39 20.31
CA MET A 109 13.57 19.33 21.36
C MET A 109 15.00 19.52 20.78
N GLN A 110 15.11 20.02 19.56
CA GLN A 110 16.33 20.52 18.91
C GLN A 110 16.07 21.93 18.41
#